data_AF-A0A2N3IKT0-F1
#
_entry.id   AF-A0A2N3IKT0-F1
#
_cell.length_a   1.000
_cell.length_b   1.000
_cell.length_c   1.000
_cell.angle_alpha   90.00
_cell.angle_beta   90.00
_cell.angle_gamma   90.00
#
_symmetry.space_group_name_H-M   'P 1'
#
loop_
_entity.id
_entity.type
_entity.pdbx_description
1 polymer ?
#
loop_
_entity_poly.entity_id
_entity_poly.type
_entity_poly.pdbx_seq_one_letter_code
_entity_poly.pdbx_strand_id
1 'polypeptide(L)'
;MYAIVDIETTGSKPDYDKIIEIAIYLHDGEKIVDAFCSLINPERYIPDFITKLTGISNEMVTNAPKFYEIAKKVVQFTEGHIFVAHNVQFDYSFLKNEFRSLGYNYQRQTLCTVRLSRKLIPHLPSYSLGRLCESLGIKIHERHRAKGDAEATAKLLTRLVQINRSHVESDIIEAEIKFPTLPPKITQEQVANLPEETGVYYFHDEKGSVIYIGKSRNIRKRIASHFQLFSKNRKHYALKETIADISYEITGSELVALLLESAEIKKYKPRFNKAQRRDNYNHGIFVRKSSEGYLHLYADKIKSEKMPIYFTESSVIARLIIEKYQQKFKLCKKLCDMYRHAGACFGYRVGECAGACVSQEPFEEYNKRVEQAIAQLSQFRKPNFCIVGKGRKHTEKSLVWVENGLYWGFGFIDSEVLAELKSIHEAKSFTQKQPDTKDAQKIIRQYLETSQDEIIYF
;
A
#
# COMPACT_ATOMS: atom_id res chain seq x y z
N MET A 1 -3.37 -18.78 33.27
CA MET A 1 -4.42 -19.62 32.65
C MET A 1 -4.63 -19.18 31.21
N TYR A 2 -5.06 -20.12 30.38
CA TYR A 2 -5.31 -19.94 28.94
C TYR A 2 -6.79 -20.14 28.65
N ALA A 3 -7.35 -19.32 27.77
CA ALA A 3 -8.68 -19.51 27.19
C ALA A 3 -8.48 -19.94 25.72
N ILE A 4 -8.59 -21.25 25.45
CA ILE A 4 -8.50 -21.80 24.10
C ILE A 4 -9.83 -21.58 23.42
N VAL A 5 -9.82 -20.83 22.33
CA VAL A 5 -11.02 -20.45 21.59
C VAL A 5 -10.93 -20.99 20.18
N ASP A 6 -12.06 -21.45 19.67
CA ASP A 6 -12.26 -21.71 18.25
C ASP A 6 -13.67 -21.25 17.88
N ILE A 7 -13.83 -20.75 16.65
CA ILE A 7 -15.12 -20.30 16.13
C ILE A 7 -15.38 -20.84 14.72
N GLU A 8 -16.65 -21.10 14.44
CA GLU A 8 -17.14 -21.26 13.07
C GLU A 8 -17.88 -20.00 12.64
N THR A 9 -17.83 -19.67 11.34
CA THR A 9 -18.38 -18.41 10.83
C THR A 9 -19.07 -18.56 9.48
N THR A 10 -19.91 -17.60 9.10
CA THR A 10 -20.59 -17.57 7.79
C THR A 10 -19.65 -17.31 6.60
N GLY A 11 -18.34 -17.15 6.84
CA GLY A 11 -17.39 -16.81 5.79
C GLY A 11 -15.99 -16.55 6.32
N SER A 12 -15.34 -15.50 5.83
CA SER A 12 -13.95 -15.22 6.18
C SER A 12 -13.64 -13.73 6.32
N LYS A 13 -14.59 -12.82 6.42
CA LYS A 13 -14.30 -11.39 6.62
C LYS A 13 -14.97 -10.91 7.90
N PRO A 14 -14.24 -10.57 8.97
CA PRO A 14 -14.86 -10.23 10.25
C PRO A 14 -15.77 -8.99 10.16
N ASP A 15 -15.49 -8.02 9.29
CA ASP A 15 -16.34 -6.83 9.11
C ASP A 15 -17.67 -7.12 8.38
N TYR A 16 -17.85 -8.32 7.81
CA TYR A 16 -19.02 -8.68 7.02
C TYR A 16 -19.69 -9.96 7.52
N ASP A 17 -18.91 -11.04 7.69
CA ASP A 17 -19.35 -12.35 8.12
C ASP A 17 -19.59 -12.41 9.64
N LYS A 18 -20.34 -13.42 10.08
CA LYS A 18 -20.83 -13.56 11.46
C LYS A 18 -20.42 -14.90 12.06
N ILE A 19 -20.30 -14.94 13.39
CA ILE A 19 -20.01 -16.17 14.14
C ILE A 19 -21.26 -17.06 14.18
N ILE A 20 -21.12 -18.37 13.95
CA ILE A 20 -22.20 -19.37 13.99
C ILE A 20 -22.00 -20.44 15.06
N GLU A 21 -20.77 -20.62 15.55
CA GLU A 21 -20.44 -21.47 16.69
C GLU A 21 -19.22 -20.91 17.40
N ILE A 22 -19.17 -21.06 18.73
CA ILE A 22 -18.00 -20.75 19.54
C ILE A 22 -17.76 -21.88 20.54
N ALA A 23 -16.50 -22.24 20.72
CA ALA A 23 -16.04 -23.07 21.82
C ALA A 23 -14.92 -22.34 22.57
N ILE A 24 -14.98 -22.38 23.90
CA ILE A 24 -13.96 -21.81 24.79
C ILE A 24 -13.63 -22.85 25.86
N TYR A 25 -12.38 -23.27 25.94
CA TYR A 25 -11.86 -24.13 26.99
C TYR A 25 -10.89 -23.35 27.89
N LEU A 26 -11.16 -23.34 29.20
CA LEU A 26 -10.19 -22.88 30.17
C LEU A 26 -9.17 -23.96 30.43
N HIS A 27 -7.90 -23.58 30.45
CA HIS A 27 -6.79 -24.51 30.58
C HIS A 27 -5.71 -23.94 31.51
N ASP A 28 -5.22 -24.77 32.43
CA ASP A 28 -4.22 -24.38 33.42
C ASP A 28 -2.77 -24.48 32.90
N GLY A 29 -2.58 -25.11 31.75
CA GLY A 29 -1.28 -25.41 31.14
C GLY A 29 -1.01 -26.90 31.03
N GLU A 30 -1.79 -27.72 31.73
CA GLU A 30 -1.70 -29.18 31.74
C GLU A 30 -2.99 -29.84 31.27
N LYS A 31 -4.15 -29.32 31.73
CA LYS A 31 -5.46 -29.86 31.42
C LYS A 31 -6.53 -28.78 31.27
N ILE A 32 -7.64 -29.18 30.65
CA ILE A 32 -8.87 -28.39 30.60
C ILE A 32 -9.52 -28.39 31.98
N VAL A 33 -9.93 -27.23 32.46
CA VAL A 33 -10.57 -27.03 33.78
C VAL A 33 -12.01 -26.54 33.70
N ASP A 34 -12.41 -25.92 32.59
CA ASP A 34 -13.79 -25.50 32.34
C ASP A 34 -14.03 -25.38 30.83
N ALA A 35 -15.30 -25.36 30.40
CA ALA A 35 -15.69 -25.26 29.01
C ALA A 35 -16.99 -24.48 28.81
N PHE A 36 -17.05 -23.71 27.73
CA PHE A 36 -18.27 -23.08 27.23
C PHE A 36 -18.37 -23.32 25.71
N CYS A 37 -19.49 -23.83 25.24
CA CYS A 37 -19.76 -24.04 23.83
C CYS A 37 -21.17 -23.54 23.50
N SER A 38 -21.36 -22.89 22.35
CA SER A 38 -22.67 -22.45 21.89
C SER A 38 -22.72 -22.37 20.37
N LEU A 39 -23.82 -22.84 19.78
CA LEU A 39 -24.24 -22.32 18.47
C LEU A 39 -24.67 -20.87 18.64
N ILE A 40 -24.56 -20.09 17.56
CA ILE A 40 -24.91 -18.67 17.55
C ILE A 40 -25.78 -18.40 16.34
N ASN A 41 -26.89 -17.70 16.54
CA ASN A 41 -27.69 -17.17 15.45
C ASN A 41 -26.94 -15.97 14.83
N PRO A 42 -26.47 -16.07 13.57
CA PRO A 42 -25.69 -15.01 12.94
C PRO A 42 -26.58 -13.88 12.39
N GLU A 43 -27.91 -13.98 12.52
CA GLU A 43 -28.89 -13.04 11.98
C GLU A 43 -28.79 -12.86 10.45
N ARG A 44 -28.29 -13.89 9.76
CA ARG A 44 -28.12 -13.93 8.31
C ARG A 44 -28.08 -15.37 7.79
N TYR A 45 -28.24 -15.51 6.47
CA TYR A 45 -28.08 -16.79 5.78
C TYR A 45 -26.64 -17.33 5.89
N ILE A 46 -26.51 -18.60 6.25
CA ILE A 46 -25.28 -19.40 6.17
C ILE A 46 -25.18 -19.99 4.76
N PRO A 47 -24.14 -19.65 3.97
CA PRO A 47 -23.95 -20.21 2.64
C PRO A 47 -23.75 -21.73 2.63
N ASP A 48 -24.25 -22.43 1.61
CA ASP A 48 -24.20 -23.90 1.52
C ASP A 48 -22.79 -24.49 1.63
N PHE A 49 -21.78 -23.78 1.13
CA PHE A 49 -20.40 -24.25 1.22
C PHE A 49 -19.87 -24.22 2.66
N ILE A 50 -20.36 -23.31 3.50
CA ILE A 50 -20.06 -23.27 4.94
C ILE A 50 -20.80 -24.40 5.65
N THR A 51 -22.08 -24.62 5.34
CA THR A 51 -22.85 -25.75 5.87
C THR A 51 -22.19 -27.09 5.56
N LYS A 52 -21.70 -27.28 4.33
CA LYS A 52 -20.94 -28.49 3.93
C LYS A 52 -19.61 -28.64 4.67
N LEU A 53 -18.96 -27.52 5.00
CA LEU A 53 -17.67 -27.52 5.68
C LEU A 53 -17.81 -27.81 7.18
N THR A 54 -18.77 -27.15 7.83
CA THR A 54 -18.92 -27.13 9.29
C THR A 54 -20.01 -28.08 9.79
N GLY A 55 -20.91 -28.50 8.92
CA GLY A 55 -22.12 -29.24 9.29
C GLY A 55 -23.20 -28.39 9.99
N ILE A 56 -23.00 -27.08 10.14
CA ILE A 56 -23.96 -26.19 10.81
C ILE A 56 -24.95 -25.64 9.78
N SER A 57 -26.21 -26.03 9.90
CA SER A 57 -27.29 -25.59 9.01
C SER A 57 -27.99 -24.32 9.50
N ASN A 58 -28.74 -23.66 8.61
CA ASN A 58 -29.56 -22.49 8.98
C ASN A 58 -30.62 -22.86 10.03
N GLU A 59 -31.18 -24.06 9.95
CA GLU A 59 -32.17 -24.59 10.90
C GLU A 59 -31.57 -24.75 12.30
N MET A 60 -30.33 -25.23 12.40
CA MET A 60 -29.64 -25.42 13.68
C MET A 60 -29.44 -24.10 14.44
N VAL A 61 -29.16 -23.01 13.73
CA VAL A 61 -28.88 -21.70 14.35
C VAL A 61 -30.10 -20.82 14.49
N THR A 62 -31.26 -21.20 13.94
CA THR A 62 -32.46 -20.37 13.94
C THR A 62 -32.91 -19.99 15.35
N ASN A 63 -32.90 -20.98 16.26
CA ASN A 63 -33.27 -20.80 17.67
C ASN A 63 -32.05 -20.70 18.62
N ALA A 64 -30.84 -20.64 18.06
CA ALA A 64 -29.63 -20.43 18.85
C ALA A 64 -29.59 -18.99 19.39
N PRO A 65 -28.90 -18.74 20.51
CA PRO A 65 -28.75 -17.39 21.01
C PRO A 65 -27.96 -16.53 20.02
N LYS A 66 -28.28 -15.24 19.96
CA LYS A 66 -27.50 -14.24 19.23
C LYS A 66 -26.22 -13.92 20.02
N PHE A 67 -25.23 -13.34 19.34
CA PHE A 67 -23.94 -13.06 19.98
C PHE A 67 -24.07 -12.19 21.24
N TYR A 68 -24.92 -11.15 21.22
CA TYR A 68 -25.09 -10.26 22.37
C TYR A 68 -25.63 -10.97 23.62
N GLU A 69 -26.38 -12.07 23.45
CA GLU A 69 -26.96 -12.85 24.55
C GLU A 69 -25.88 -13.68 25.26
N ILE A 70 -24.84 -14.11 24.54
CA ILE A 70 -23.71 -14.87 25.10
C ILE A 70 -22.48 -14.01 25.41
N ALA A 71 -22.46 -12.74 24.99
CA ALA A 71 -21.29 -11.86 25.09
C ALA A 71 -20.72 -11.78 26.51
N LYS A 72 -21.59 -11.70 27.53
CA LYS A 72 -21.17 -11.71 28.95
C LYS A 72 -20.42 -12.99 29.32
N LYS A 73 -20.89 -14.15 28.85
CA LYS A 73 -20.27 -15.45 29.13
C LYS A 73 -18.90 -15.56 28.45
N VAL A 74 -18.78 -15.07 27.21
CA VAL A 74 -17.49 -14.99 26.50
C VAL A 74 -16.49 -14.12 27.24
N VAL A 75 -16.90 -12.96 27.78
CA VAL A 75 -16.03 -12.13 28.63
C VAL A 75 -15.62 -12.89 29.88
N GLN A 76 -16.55 -13.53 30.59
CA GLN A 76 -16.25 -14.30 31.81
C GLN A 76 -15.20 -15.39 31.58
N PHE A 77 -15.25 -16.08 30.44
CA PHE A 77 -14.29 -17.13 30.11
C PHE A 77 -12.93 -16.58 29.64
N THR A 78 -12.85 -15.32 29.18
CA THR A 78 -11.63 -14.80 28.54
C THR A 78 -10.92 -13.72 29.35
N GLU A 79 -11.62 -13.03 30.25
CA GLU A 79 -11.05 -11.97 31.09
C GLU A 79 -9.96 -12.53 32.01
N GLY A 80 -8.82 -11.83 32.10
CA GLY A 80 -7.67 -12.28 32.88
C GLY A 80 -6.92 -13.50 32.32
N HIS A 81 -7.34 -14.07 31.18
CA HIS A 81 -6.72 -15.22 30.54
C HIS A 81 -6.01 -14.86 29.23
N ILE A 82 -4.99 -15.64 28.88
CA ILE A 82 -4.36 -15.54 27.56
C ILE A 82 -5.29 -16.20 26.54
N PHE A 83 -5.70 -15.44 25.53
CA PHE A 83 -6.54 -15.94 24.44
C PHE A 83 -5.69 -16.79 23.49
N VAL A 84 -5.98 -18.09 23.41
CA VAL A 84 -5.24 -19.04 22.59
C VAL A 84 -6.12 -19.54 21.46
N ALA A 85 -5.59 -19.61 20.24
CA ALA A 85 -6.31 -20.27 19.14
C ALA A 85 -5.33 -20.74 18.04
N HIS A 86 -5.79 -21.70 17.23
CA HIS A 86 -5.00 -22.29 16.15
C HIS A 86 -5.10 -21.45 14.88
N ASN A 87 -4.22 -20.45 14.78
CA ASN A 87 -4.34 -19.26 13.92
C ASN A 87 -5.16 -18.13 14.57
N VAL A 88 -4.73 -17.74 15.77
CA VAL A 88 -5.43 -16.82 16.69
C VAL A 88 -6.01 -15.55 16.10
N GLN A 89 -5.44 -15.06 15.01
CA GLN A 89 -5.97 -13.88 14.35
C GLN A 89 -7.42 -14.07 13.90
N PHE A 90 -7.74 -15.23 13.33
CA PHE A 90 -9.05 -15.45 12.73
C PHE A 90 -10.13 -15.26 13.79
N ASP A 91 -10.09 -16.07 14.84
CA ASP A 91 -11.06 -16.11 15.94
C ASP A 91 -11.12 -14.78 16.69
N TYR A 92 -9.94 -14.25 17.03
CA TYR A 92 -9.84 -13.01 17.80
C TYR A 92 -10.37 -11.80 17.04
N SER A 93 -10.20 -11.75 15.72
CA SER A 93 -10.71 -10.64 14.89
C SER A 93 -12.24 -10.61 14.80
N PHE A 94 -12.88 -11.78 14.74
CA PHE A 94 -14.34 -11.88 14.75
C PHE A 94 -14.90 -11.47 16.10
N LEU A 95 -14.33 -11.97 17.21
CA LEU A 95 -14.75 -11.53 18.54
C LEU A 95 -14.57 -10.03 18.76
N LYS A 96 -13.43 -9.47 18.35
CA LYS A 96 -13.23 -8.01 18.40
C LYS A 96 -14.30 -7.26 17.62
N ASN A 97 -14.69 -7.74 16.43
CA ASN A 97 -15.73 -7.08 15.65
C ASN A 97 -17.11 -7.18 16.31
N GLU A 98 -17.49 -8.36 16.80
CA GLU A 98 -18.77 -8.55 17.47
C GLU A 98 -18.87 -7.66 18.73
N PHE A 99 -17.85 -7.65 19.58
CA PHE A 99 -17.83 -6.76 20.76
C PHE A 99 -17.79 -5.28 20.41
N ARG A 100 -17.07 -4.89 19.35
CA ARG A 100 -17.07 -3.51 18.85
C ARG A 100 -18.47 -3.07 18.45
N SER A 101 -19.27 -3.94 17.85
CA SER A 101 -20.67 -3.64 17.49
C SER A 101 -21.57 -3.43 18.72
N LEU A 102 -21.18 -3.99 19.87
CA LEU A 102 -21.85 -3.81 21.16
C LEU A 102 -21.27 -2.63 21.97
N GLY A 103 -20.33 -1.86 21.41
CA GLY A 103 -19.67 -0.75 22.12
C GLY A 103 -18.63 -1.19 23.17
N TYR A 104 -18.23 -2.47 23.17
CA TYR A 104 -17.24 -3.00 24.10
C TYR A 104 -15.85 -3.10 23.45
N ASN A 105 -14.84 -2.49 24.07
CA ASN A 105 -13.46 -2.59 23.61
C ASN A 105 -12.84 -3.92 24.07
N TYR A 106 -13.07 -5.00 23.31
CA TYR A 106 -12.54 -6.31 23.64
C TYR A 106 -11.03 -6.41 23.40
N GLN A 107 -10.25 -6.59 24.48
CA GLN A 107 -8.79 -6.74 24.41
C GLN A 107 -8.31 -7.83 25.36
N ARG A 108 -7.49 -8.73 24.83
CA ARG A 108 -6.78 -9.82 25.51
C ARG A 108 -5.37 -9.96 24.97
N GLN A 109 -4.45 -10.41 25.80
CA GLN A 109 -3.20 -11.01 25.33
C GLN A 109 -3.52 -12.27 24.52
N THR A 110 -2.75 -12.52 23.48
CA THR A 110 -3.02 -13.61 22.53
C THR A 110 -1.81 -14.53 22.37
N LEU A 111 -2.05 -15.82 22.17
CA LEU A 111 -1.03 -16.80 21.82
C LEU A 111 -1.52 -17.65 20.65
N CYS A 112 -0.68 -17.80 19.62
CA CYS A 112 -1.01 -18.56 18.42
C CYS A 112 -0.28 -19.91 18.44
N THR A 113 -1.02 -21.02 18.51
CA THR A 113 -0.40 -22.35 18.56
C THR A 113 0.36 -22.68 17.27
N VAL A 114 -0.05 -22.17 16.11
CA VAL A 114 0.72 -22.35 14.86
C VAL A 114 2.13 -21.75 14.97
N ARG A 115 2.22 -20.53 15.51
CA ARG A 115 3.51 -19.83 15.67
C ARG A 115 4.36 -20.52 16.73
N LEU A 116 3.75 -20.87 17.84
CA LEU A 116 4.42 -21.60 18.91
C LEU A 116 4.95 -22.96 18.44
N SER A 117 4.14 -23.72 17.68
CA SER A 117 4.56 -24.99 17.07
C SER A 117 5.73 -24.82 16.11
N ARG A 118 5.78 -23.77 15.28
CA ARG A 118 6.93 -23.54 14.38
C ARG A 118 8.24 -23.30 15.13
N LYS A 119 8.18 -22.65 16.29
CA LYS A 119 9.37 -22.39 17.11
C LYS A 119 9.81 -23.63 17.88
N LEU A 120 8.86 -24.34 18.49
CA LEU A 120 9.13 -25.48 19.37
C LEU A 120 9.32 -26.80 18.62
N ILE A 121 8.74 -26.93 17.42
CA ILE A 121 8.76 -28.15 16.60
C ILE A 121 9.06 -27.76 15.15
N PRO A 122 10.28 -27.28 14.86
CA PRO A 122 10.62 -26.81 13.52
C PRO A 122 10.62 -27.94 12.48
N HIS A 123 10.64 -27.56 11.21
CA HIS A 123 10.79 -28.47 10.05
C HIS A 123 9.63 -29.43 9.73
N LEU A 124 8.44 -29.23 10.29
CA LEU A 124 7.26 -29.98 9.87
C LEU A 124 6.76 -29.55 8.48
N PRO A 125 6.21 -30.50 7.68
CA PRO A 125 5.71 -30.22 6.33
C PRO A 125 4.44 -29.35 6.32
N SER A 126 3.66 -29.36 7.41
CA SER A 126 2.47 -28.54 7.58
C SER A 126 2.22 -28.26 9.05
N TYR A 127 1.74 -27.04 9.34
CA TYR A 127 1.30 -26.60 10.65
C TYR A 127 -0.21 -26.37 10.73
N SER A 128 -0.98 -26.97 9.83
CA SER A 128 -2.45 -27.03 10.01
C SER A 128 -2.78 -27.93 11.21
N LEU A 129 -3.84 -27.61 11.96
CA LEU A 129 -4.25 -28.35 13.16
C LEU A 129 -4.29 -29.86 12.91
N GLY A 130 -4.97 -30.30 11.85
CA GLY A 130 -5.05 -31.71 11.48
C GLY A 130 -3.69 -32.40 11.33
N ARG A 131 -2.75 -31.78 10.61
CA ARG A 131 -1.42 -32.36 10.36
C ARG A 131 -0.53 -32.34 11.61
N LEU A 132 -0.61 -31.28 12.41
CA LEU A 132 0.10 -31.21 13.69
C LEU A 132 -0.41 -32.29 14.65
N CYS A 133 -1.72 -32.39 14.81
CA CYS A 133 -2.33 -33.42 15.64
C CYS A 133 -1.97 -34.82 15.17
N GLU A 134 -2.00 -35.10 13.86
CA GLU A 134 -1.53 -36.36 13.28
C GLU A 134 -0.08 -36.66 13.65
N SER A 135 0.84 -35.70 13.45
CA SER A 135 2.27 -35.87 13.77
C SER A 135 2.56 -36.09 15.26
N LEU A 136 1.69 -35.58 16.14
CA LEU A 136 1.84 -35.66 17.59
C LEU A 136 0.96 -36.73 18.25
N GLY A 137 0.26 -37.55 17.44
CA GLY A 137 -0.64 -38.59 17.94
C GLY A 137 -1.88 -38.06 18.68
N ILE A 138 -2.29 -36.82 18.42
CA ILE A 138 -3.50 -36.21 18.99
C ILE A 138 -4.70 -36.57 18.12
N LYS A 139 -5.68 -37.28 18.70
CA LYS A 139 -6.95 -37.57 18.01
C LYS A 139 -7.83 -36.32 17.98
N ILE A 140 -8.34 -35.98 16.80
CA ILE A 140 -9.34 -34.93 16.60
C ILE A 140 -10.70 -35.60 16.47
N HIS A 141 -11.65 -35.17 17.29
CA HIS A 141 -13.06 -35.56 17.22
C HIS A 141 -13.84 -34.43 16.57
N GLU A 142 -14.85 -34.73 15.74
CA GLU A 142 -15.74 -33.72 15.14
C GLU A 142 -14.98 -32.57 14.44
N ARG A 143 -14.06 -32.90 13.53
CA ARG A 143 -13.26 -31.90 12.80
C ARG A 143 -14.16 -30.89 12.07
N HIS A 144 -13.78 -29.62 12.06
CA HIS A 144 -14.58 -28.51 11.52
C HIS A 144 -15.85 -28.20 12.33
N ARG A 145 -15.81 -28.55 13.62
CA ARG A 145 -16.69 -28.01 14.66
C ARG A 145 -15.81 -27.29 15.66
N ALA A 146 -16.28 -26.15 16.13
CA ALA A 146 -15.51 -25.32 17.05
C ALA A 146 -15.09 -26.11 18.31
N LYS A 147 -16.00 -26.95 18.82
CA LYS A 147 -15.74 -27.81 19.97
C LYS A 147 -14.57 -28.77 19.73
N GLY A 148 -14.61 -29.51 18.62
CA GLY A 148 -13.61 -30.51 18.26
C GLY A 148 -12.23 -29.91 18.03
N ASP A 149 -12.20 -28.80 17.30
CA ASP A 149 -10.96 -28.11 16.95
C ASP A 149 -10.35 -27.36 18.15
N ALA A 150 -11.17 -26.76 19.03
CA ALA A 150 -10.69 -26.16 20.28
C ALA A 150 -10.15 -27.22 21.27
N GLU A 151 -10.79 -28.39 21.38
CA GLU A 151 -10.31 -29.47 22.24
C GLU A 151 -8.96 -30.02 21.74
N ALA A 152 -8.82 -30.23 20.43
CA ALA A 152 -7.57 -30.62 19.80
C ALA A 152 -6.47 -29.55 20.02
N THR A 153 -6.83 -28.28 19.93
CA THR A 153 -5.93 -27.15 20.20
C THR A 153 -5.48 -27.09 21.66
N ALA A 154 -6.35 -27.41 22.62
CA ALA A 154 -5.99 -27.51 24.03
C ALA A 154 -4.98 -28.65 24.27
N LYS A 155 -5.21 -29.83 23.69
CA LYS A 155 -4.25 -30.95 23.76
C LYS A 155 -2.90 -30.60 23.12
N LEU A 156 -2.93 -29.88 21.99
CA LEU A 156 -1.73 -29.37 21.34
C LEU A 156 -0.98 -28.38 22.26
N LEU A 157 -1.70 -27.45 22.90
CA LEU A 157 -1.10 -26.50 23.84
C LEU A 157 -0.41 -27.22 25.00
N THR A 158 -1.02 -28.25 25.61
CA THR A 158 -0.37 -29.06 26.64
C THR A 158 0.97 -29.61 26.16
N ARG A 159 1.02 -30.17 24.95
CA ARG A 159 2.28 -30.69 24.37
C ARG A 159 3.31 -29.58 24.16
N LEU A 160 2.90 -28.43 23.66
CA LEU A 160 3.79 -27.28 23.43
C LEU A 160 4.33 -26.72 24.75
N VAL A 161 3.50 -26.62 25.80
CA VAL A 161 3.94 -26.21 27.15
C VAL A 161 4.98 -27.20 27.70
N GLN A 162 4.75 -28.51 27.53
CA GLN A 162 5.70 -29.54 27.94
C GLN A 162 7.06 -29.42 27.22
N ILE A 163 7.04 -29.19 25.90
CA ILE A 163 8.26 -28.99 25.10
C ILE A 163 8.96 -27.68 25.54
N ASN A 164 8.22 -26.60 25.75
CA ASN A 164 8.79 -25.33 26.21
C ASN A 164 9.50 -25.46 27.57
N ARG A 165 8.92 -26.22 28.51
CA ARG A 165 9.53 -26.49 29.83
C ARG A 165 10.87 -27.23 29.72
N SER A 166 11.10 -27.98 28.64
CA SER A 166 12.39 -28.64 28.39
C SER A 166 13.46 -27.74 27.77
N HIS A 167 13.13 -26.50 27.38
CA HIS A 167 14.08 -25.52 26.89
C HIS A 167 14.59 -24.64 28.04
N VAL A 168 15.88 -24.78 28.38
CA VAL A 168 16.49 -24.23 29.60
C VAL A 168 16.82 -22.73 29.48
N GLU A 169 16.94 -22.19 28.26
CA GLU A 169 17.55 -20.87 28.04
C GLU A 169 16.56 -19.73 27.70
N SER A 170 15.28 -20.01 27.40
CA SER A 170 14.28 -18.94 27.20
C SER A 170 12.83 -19.45 27.26
N ASP A 171 11.95 -18.70 27.95
CA ASP A 171 10.50 -18.97 27.89
C ASP A 171 9.93 -18.43 26.57
N ILE A 172 9.87 -19.30 25.56
CA ILE A 172 9.39 -18.97 24.22
C ILE A 172 7.90 -18.59 24.26
N ILE A 173 7.12 -19.16 25.19
CA ILE A 173 5.72 -18.81 25.38
C ILE A 173 5.59 -17.38 25.88
N GLU A 174 6.36 -17.00 26.90
CA GLU A 174 6.37 -15.63 27.43
C GLU A 174 6.79 -14.61 26.34
N ALA A 175 7.81 -14.93 25.56
CA ALA A 175 8.24 -14.10 24.43
C ALA A 175 7.15 -13.97 23.34
N GLU A 176 6.46 -15.06 23.02
CA GLU A 176 5.36 -15.07 22.04
C GLU A 176 4.13 -14.27 22.50
N ILE A 177 3.82 -14.29 23.80
CA ILE A 177 2.74 -13.51 24.41
C ILE A 177 3.09 -12.01 24.40
N LYS A 178 4.33 -11.67 24.76
CA LYS A 178 4.79 -10.27 24.80
C LYS A 178 4.95 -9.66 23.39
N PHE A 179 5.31 -10.48 22.39
CA PHE A 179 5.66 -9.98 21.04
C PHE A 179 4.99 -10.80 19.92
N PRO A 180 3.68 -10.62 19.67
CA PRO A 180 2.96 -11.48 18.75
C PRO A 180 3.18 -11.24 17.24
N THR A 181 4.11 -10.38 16.80
CA THR A 181 4.10 -9.94 15.38
C THR A 181 5.44 -9.46 14.87
N LEU A 182 6.38 -10.38 14.59
CA LEU A 182 7.52 -10.09 13.74
C LEU A 182 7.63 -11.15 12.64
N PRO A 183 8.04 -10.78 11.41
CA PRO A 183 8.52 -11.74 10.43
C PRO A 183 9.56 -12.69 11.03
N PRO A 184 9.68 -13.95 10.55
CA PRO A 184 10.55 -14.95 11.18
C PRO A 184 12.02 -14.53 11.29
N LYS A 185 12.47 -13.66 10.38
CA LYS A 185 13.87 -13.22 10.24
C LYS A 185 14.12 -11.79 10.73
N ILE A 186 13.08 -11.11 11.24
CA ILE A 186 13.21 -9.74 11.74
C ILE A 186 13.21 -9.78 13.27
N THR A 187 14.25 -9.21 13.86
CA THR A 187 14.39 -9.11 15.31
C THR A 187 13.65 -7.89 15.86
N GLN A 188 13.36 -7.92 17.15
CA GLN A 188 12.75 -6.79 17.85
C GLN A 188 13.69 -5.57 17.86
N GLU A 189 14.99 -5.80 18.02
CA GLU A 189 16.01 -4.76 18.03
C GLU A 189 16.08 -4.04 16.68
N GLN A 190 16.02 -4.78 15.57
CA GLN A 190 15.95 -4.18 14.23
C GLN A 190 14.76 -3.23 14.09
N VAL A 191 13.59 -3.58 14.63
CA VAL A 191 12.40 -2.72 14.57
C VAL A 191 12.47 -1.54 15.54
N ALA A 192 13.06 -1.74 16.72
CA ALA A 192 13.26 -0.68 17.71
C ALA A 192 14.23 0.41 17.21
N ASN A 193 15.24 0.02 16.44
CA ASN A 193 16.27 0.91 15.88
C ASN A 193 15.82 1.65 14.60
N LEU A 194 14.59 1.42 14.12
CA LEU A 194 14.06 2.15 12.96
C LEU A 194 13.75 3.62 13.32
N PRO A 195 13.99 4.57 12.39
CA PRO A 195 13.76 5.97 12.66
C PRO A 195 12.27 6.30 12.74
N GLU A 196 11.93 7.30 13.54
CA GLU A 196 10.61 7.92 13.61
C GLU A 196 10.40 9.05 12.60
N GLU A 197 11.24 9.08 11.57
CA GLU A 197 11.32 10.15 10.59
C GLU A 197 10.46 9.89 9.34
N THR A 198 10.29 10.94 8.54
CA THR A 198 9.66 10.87 7.22
C THR A 198 10.65 10.32 6.19
N GLY A 199 10.20 9.34 5.42
CA GLY A 199 11.04 8.75 4.36
C GLY A 199 10.41 7.54 3.67
N VAL A 200 11.28 6.82 2.95
CA VAL A 200 10.97 5.61 2.19
C VAL A 200 11.62 4.42 2.88
N TYR A 201 10.92 3.30 2.93
CA TYR A 201 11.44 2.04 3.48
C TYR A 201 11.32 0.91 2.46
N TYR A 202 12.24 -0.04 2.57
CA TYR A 202 12.43 -1.14 1.65
C TYR A 202 12.39 -2.44 2.46
N PHE A 203 11.62 -3.40 1.97
CA PHE A 203 11.70 -4.77 2.46
C PHE A 203 12.51 -5.60 1.49
N HIS A 204 13.42 -6.40 2.02
CA HIS A 204 14.31 -7.27 1.26
C HIS A 204 14.00 -8.74 1.55
N ASP A 205 14.24 -9.58 0.56
CA ASP A 205 14.30 -11.03 0.77
C ASP A 205 15.69 -11.49 1.21
N GLU A 206 15.83 -12.79 1.45
CA GLU A 206 17.08 -13.41 1.89
C GLU A 206 18.25 -13.24 0.93
N LYS A 207 17.97 -12.95 -0.35
CA LYS A 207 18.98 -12.69 -1.38
C LYS A 207 19.35 -11.22 -1.47
N GLY A 208 18.80 -10.36 -0.61
CA GLY A 208 18.96 -8.91 -0.64
C GLY A 208 18.15 -8.22 -1.75
N SER A 209 17.18 -8.90 -2.37
CA SER A 209 16.37 -8.28 -3.42
C SER A 209 15.20 -7.49 -2.82
N VAL A 210 14.97 -6.27 -3.32
CA VAL A 210 13.84 -5.43 -2.90
C VAL A 210 12.51 -6.05 -3.33
N ILE A 211 11.71 -6.47 -2.36
CA ILE A 211 10.42 -7.14 -2.59
C ILE A 211 9.21 -6.22 -2.39
N TYR A 212 9.37 -5.14 -1.62
CA TYR A 212 8.35 -4.13 -1.37
C TYR A 212 9.00 -2.78 -1.01
N ILE A 213 8.38 -1.69 -1.46
CA ILE A 213 8.78 -0.31 -1.16
C ILE A 213 7.57 0.44 -0.65
N GLY A 214 7.72 1.24 0.40
CA GLY A 214 6.67 2.09 0.93
C GLY A 214 7.17 3.41 1.47
N LYS A 215 6.29 4.40 1.57
CA LYS A 215 6.55 5.70 2.19
C LYS A 215 5.80 5.92 3.51
N SER A 216 6.35 6.76 4.38
CA SER A 216 5.68 7.18 5.61
C SER A 216 6.19 8.51 6.15
N ARG A 217 5.36 9.19 6.95
CA ARG A 217 5.78 10.31 7.82
C ARG A 217 6.50 9.85 9.09
N ASN A 218 6.33 8.57 9.45
CA ASN A 218 7.01 7.91 10.55
C ASN A 218 7.26 6.46 10.14
N ILE A 219 8.51 6.16 9.77
CA ILE A 219 8.91 4.86 9.23
C ILE A 219 8.65 3.74 10.25
N ARG A 220 9.10 3.90 11.49
CA ARG A 220 8.92 2.92 12.57
C ARG A 220 7.47 2.52 12.78
N LYS A 221 6.56 3.49 12.97
CA LYS A 221 5.12 3.23 13.16
C LYS A 221 4.50 2.53 11.96
N ARG A 222 4.89 2.92 10.74
CA ARG A 222 4.35 2.31 9.52
C ARG A 222 4.80 0.86 9.35
N ILE A 223 6.08 0.57 9.58
CA ILE A 223 6.61 -0.79 9.52
C ILE A 223 6.00 -1.66 10.62
N ALA A 224 5.89 -1.14 11.86
CA ALA A 224 5.19 -1.84 12.93
C ALA A 224 3.73 -2.16 12.54
N SER A 225 3.03 -1.24 11.87
CA SER A 225 1.68 -1.50 11.35
C SER A 225 1.64 -2.62 10.30
N HIS A 226 2.66 -2.72 9.43
CA HIS A 226 2.77 -3.84 8.49
C HIS A 226 2.88 -5.18 9.22
N PHE A 227 3.52 -5.22 10.39
CA PHE A 227 3.67 -6.43 11.18
C PHE A 227 2.45 -6.72 12.04
N GLN A 228 1.76 -5.69 12.55
CA GLN A 228 0.52 -5.80 13.33
C GLN A 228 -0.72 -6.13 12.48
N LEU A 229 -0.76 -5.72 11.21
CA LEU A 229 -1.89 -5.98 10.34
C LEU A 229 -1.88 -7.42 9.86
N PHE A 230 -2.85 -8.20 10.33
CA PHE A 230 -3.13 -9.52 9.78
C PHE A 230 -4.25 -9.41 8.74
N SER A 231 -3.87 -8.94 7.55
CA SER A 231 -4.76 -9.01 6.40
C SER A 231 -4.90 -10.47 5.94
N LYS A 232 -6.13 -10.95 5.72
CA LYS A 232 -6.43 -12.25 5.06
C LYS A 232 -5.98 -12.31 3.60
N ASN A 233 -5.29 -11.29 3.11
CA ASN A 233 -4.72 -11.27 1.78
C ASN A 233 -3.48 -12.17 1.74
N ARG A 234 -3.58 -13.31 1.02
CA ARG A 234 -2.48 -14.27 0.80
C ARG A 234 -1.17 -13.60 0.40
N LYS A 235 -1.23 -12.47 -0.32
CA LYS A 235 -0.03 -11.68 -0.71
C LYS A 235 0.64 -10.96 0.47
N HIS A 236 -0.12 -10.51 1.46
CA HIS A 236 0.42 -9.83 2.64
C HIS A 236 1.08 -10.84 3.60
N TYR A 237 0.49 -12.03 3.71
CA TYR A 237 1.12 -13.16 4.40
C TYR A 237 2.41 -13.59 3.70
N ALA A 238 2.37 -13.77 2.38
CA ALA A 238 3.55 -14.10 1.58
C ALA A 238 4.64 -13.02 1.70
N LEU A 239 4.27 -11.73 1.77
CA LEU A 239 5.21 -10.65 2.04
C LEU A 239 5.90 -10.89 3.39
N LYS A 240 5.17 -11.05 4.50
CA LYS A 240 5.75 -11.27 5.84
C LYS A 240 6.70 -12.46 5.92
N GLU A 241 6.35 -13.59 5.29
CA GLU A 241 7.22 -14.78 5.27
C GLU A 241 8.49 -14.58 4.43
N THR A 242 8.47 -13.67 3.45
CA THR A 242 9.61 -13.41 2.56
C THR A 242 10.56 -12.34 3.11
N ILE A 243 10.09 -11.47 4.02
CA ILE A 243 10.93 -10.40 4.58
C ILE A 243 12.07 -11.01 5.38
N ALA A 244 13.29 -10.69 4.97
CA ALA A 244 14.53 -11.05 5.67
C ALA A 244 15.25 -9.84 6.25
N ASP A 245 15.12 -8.67 5.62
CA ASP A 245 15.78 -7.45 6.07
C ASP A 245 14.99 -6.18 5.70
N ILE A 246 15.32 -5.07 6.36
CA ILE A 246 14.66 -3.78 6.24
C ILE A 246 15.72 -2.69 6.07
N SER A 247 15.64 -1.93 4.98
CA SER A 247 16.40 -0.68 4.85
C SER A 247 15.47 0.52 4.69
N TYR A 248 16.03 1.72 4.84
CA TYR A 248 15.26 2.96 4.72
C TYR A 248 16.12 4.12 4.22
N GLU A 249 15.45 5.14 3.72
CA GLU A 249 16.03 6.41 3.32
C GLU A 249 15.19 7.55 3.89
N ILE A 250 15.83 8.39 4.70
CA ILE A 250 15.19 9.56 5.32
C ILE A 250 15.12 10.67 4.29
N THR A 251 13.93 11.24 4.11
CA THR A 251 13.71 12.36 3.18
C THR A 251 13.35 13.66 3.90
N GLY A 252 12.80 13.59 5.11
CA GLY A 252 12.35 14.77 5.88
C GLY A 252 11.10 15.47 5.33
N SER A 253 10.88 15.41 4.01
CA SER A 253 9.69 15.90 3.31
C SER A 253 8.81 14.75 2.83
N GLU A 254 7.50 14.89 3.03
CA GLU A 254 6.51 13.94 2.52
C GLU A 254 6.45 13.97 0.98
N LEU A 255 6.61 15.14 0.36
CA LEU A 255 6.64 15.26 -1.10
C LEU A 255 7.82 14.48 -1.68
N VAL A 256 9.01 14.64 -1.10
CA VAL A 256 10.20 13.89 -1.53
C VAL A 256 10.01 12.40 -1.30
N ALA A 257 9.42 11.98 -0.17
CA ALA A 257 9.13 10.56 0.09
C ALA A 257 8.18 9.97 -0.98
N LEU A 258 7.15 10.71 -1.38
CA LEU A 258 6.21 10.30 -2.44
C LEU A 258 6.92 10.16 -3.81
N LEU A 259 7.74 11.14 -4.16
CA LEU A 259 8.47 11.15 -5.44
C LEU A 259 9.52 10.03 -5.50
N LEU A 260 10.29 9.86 -4.42
CA LEU A 260 11.30 8.80 -4.31
C LEU A 260 10.66 7.41 -4.33
N GLU A 261 9.59 7.17 -3.56
CA GLU A 261 8.84 5.90 -3.60
C GLU A 261 8.39 5.58 -5.04
N SER A 262 7.85 6.57 -5.76
CA SER A 262 7.36 6.36 -7.12
C SER A 262 8.49 6.01 -8.11
N ALA A 263 9.64 6.68 -8.00
CA ALA A 263 10.81 6.42 -8.82
C ALA A 263 11.40 5.02 -8.54
N GLU A 264 11.54 4.68 -7.26
CA GLU A 264 12.12 3.42 -6.80
C GLU A 264 11.22 2.21 -7.13
N ILE A 265 9.89 2.34 -7.04
CA ILE A 265 8.96 1.29 -7.50
C ILE A 265 9.13 1.01 -8.99
N LYS A 266 9.35 2.03 -9.82
CA LYS A 266 9.57 1.88 -11.27
C LYS A 266 10.92 1.25 -11.59
N LYS A 267 11.95 1.59 -10.81
CA LYS A 267 13.32 1.06 -10.93
C LYS A 267 13.40 -0.41 -10.52
N TYR A 268 12.97 -0.76 -9.30
CA TYR A 268 13.10 -2.11 -8.75
C TYR A 268 11.96 -3.05 -9.13
N LYS A 269 10.79 -2.52 -9.54
CA LYS A 269 9.57 -3.28 -9.87
C LYS A 269 9.22 -4.37 -8.85
N PRO A 270 9.24 -4.05 -7.54
CA PRO A 270 9.08 -5.01 -6.45
C PRO A 270 7.80 -5.85 -6.60
N ARG A 271 7.92 -7.16 -6.34
CA ARG A 271 6.85 -8.13 -6.62
C ARG A 271 5.55 -7.85 -5.85
N PHE A 272 5.63 -7.26 -4.66
CA PHE A 272 4.49 -7.01 -3.79
C PHE A 272 3.84 -5.63 -3.95
N ASN A 273 4.52 -4.65 -4.58
CA ASN A 273 3.84 -3.42 -5.00
C ASN A 273 2.91 -3.75 -6.17
N LYS A 274 1.66 -3.25 -6.13
CA LYS A 274 0.69 -3.45 -7.23
C LYS A 274 0.59 -2.21 -8.11
N ALA A 275 0.57 -1.03 -7.50
CA ALA A 275 0.47 0.25 -8.18
C ALA A 275 1.85 0.72 -8.68
N GLN A 276 1.85 1.63 -9.66
CA GLN A 276 3.01 2.40 -10.14
C GLN A 276 4.19 1.59 -10.73
N ARG A 277 4.07 0.27 -10.90
CA ARG A 277 5.13 -0.59 -11.47
C ARG A 277 5.31 -0.47 -12.98
N ARG A 278 4.33 0.08 -13.70
CA ARG A 278 4.33 0.19 -15.15
C ARG A 278 4.16 1.66 -15.54
N ASP A 279 5.05 2.14 -16.39
CA ASP A 279 4.82 3.35 -17.16
C ASP A 279 4.03 2.96 -18.41
N ASN A 280 2.71 3.10 -18.35
CA ASN A 280 1.85 2.88 -19.51
C ASN A 280 1.95 4.01 -20.55
N TYR A 281 2.87 4.97 -20.38
CA TYR A 281 3.00 6.18 -21.19
C TYR A 281 4.21 6.07 -22.09
N ASN A 282 4.00 5.62 -23.32
CA ASN A 282 5.03 5.56 -24.36
C ASN A 282 4.91 6.69 -25.39
N HIS A 283 3.92 7.59 -25.27
CA HIS A 283 3.70 8.70 -26.19
C HIS A 283 3.45 10.02 -25.45
N GLY A 284 3.65 11.13 -26.14
CA GLY A 284 3.32 12.44 -25.61
C GLY A 284 3.06 13.47 -26.70
N ILE A 285 2.64 14.66 -26.27
CA ILE A 285 2.52 15.85 -27.13
C ILE A 285 3.83 16.62 -27.02
N PHE A 286 4.38 17.05 -28.15
CA PHE A 286 5.64 17.77 -28.26
C PHE A 286 5.42 19.08 -29.01
N VAL A 287 6.34 20.02 -28.80
CA VAL A 287 6.44 21.23 -29.62
C VAL A 287 7.74 21.21 -30.42
N ARG A 288 7.71 21.66 -31.67
CA ARG A 288 8.90 21.96 -32.47
C ARG A 288 8.73 23.30 -33.19
N LYS A 289 9.83 23.99 -33.45
CA LYS A 289 9.84 25.24 -34.21
C LYS A 289 10.31 24.99 -35.64
N SER A 290 9.62 25.53 -36.64
CA SER A 290 10.02 25.44 -38.04
C SER A 290 11.11 26.47 -38.37
N SER A 291 11.76 26.32 -39.54
CA SER A 291 12.73 27.30 -40.08
C SER A 291 12.11 28.68 -40.26
N GLU A 292 10.83 28.74 -40.58
CA GLU A 292 10.05 29.96 -40.80
C GLU A 292 9.50 30.55 -39.50
N GLY A 293 9.78 29.92 -38.35
CA GLY A 293 9.46 30.44 -37.02
C GLY A 293 8.16 29.92 -36.38
N TYR A 294 7.37 29.09 -37.06
CA TYR A 294 6.09 28.59 -36.54
C TYR A 294 6.28 27.46 -35.52
N LEU A 295 5.43 27.44 -34.49
CA LEU A 295 5.36 26.35 -33.51
C LEU A 295 4.40 25.24 -33.96
N HIS A 296 4.88 24.00 -33.97
CA HIS A 296 4.11 22.82 -34.32
C HIS A 296 3.84 21.96 -33.08
N LEU A 297 2.58 21.62 -32.85
CA LEU A 297 2.18 20.61 -31.87
C LEU A 297 2.09 19.25 -32.55
N TYR A 298 2.72 18.22 -31.99
CA TYR A 298 2.68 16.89 -32.60
C TYR A 298 2.71 15.78 -31.55
N ALA A 299 2.16 14.63 -31.93
CA ALA A 299 2.18 13.42 -31.09
C ALA A 299 3.31 12.50 -31.55
N ASP A 300 4.16 12.05 -30.63
CA ASP A 300 5.24 11.12 -30.93
C ASP A 300 5.51 10.17 -29.74
N LYS A 301 6.34 9.16 -29.96
CA LYS A 301 6.85 8.30 -28.90
C LYS A 301 7.82 9.06 -28.01
N ILE A 302 7.74 8.82 -26.70
CA ILE A 302 8.70 9.36 -25.75
C ILE A 302 10.04 8.67 -25.97
N LYS A 303 11.07 9.46 -26.30
CA LYS A 303 12.47 9.05 -26.45
C LYS A 303 13.32 9.85 -25.47
N SER A 304 14.44 9.30 -25.02
CA SER A 304 15.31 9.88 -23.98
C SER A 304 15.78 11.32 -24.24
N GLU A 305 15.79 11.77 -25.50
CA GLU A 305 16.32 13.07 -25.91
C GLU A 305 15.27 14.18 -26.00
N LYS A 306 13.97 13.86 -26.03
CA LYS A 306 12.90 14.85 -26.16
C LYS A 306 11.82 14.59 -25.13
N MET A 307 11.55 15.60 -24.30
CA MET A 307 10.51 15.53 -23.28
C MET A 307 9.19 16.11 -23.82
N PRO A 308 8.05 15.43 -23.60
CA PRO A 308 6.76 15.91 -24.06
C PRO A 308 6.22 17.03 -23.16
N ILE A 309 5.49 17.99 -23.71
CA ILE A 309 4.73 18.97 -22.93
C ILE A 309 3.52 18.34 -22.21
N TYR A 310 3.09 17.14 -22.66
CA TYR A 310 1.99 16.39 -22.05
C TYR A 310 2.14 14.88 -22.29
N PHE A 311 1.98 14.06 -21.24
CA PHE A 311 2.15 12.60 -21.29
C PHE A 311 0.85 11.87 -21.66
N THR A 312 0.92 10.85 -22.51
CA THR A 312 -0.25 10.06 -22.97
C THR A 312 0.04 8.57 -23.11
N GLU A 313 -0.99 7.74 -22.95
CA GLU A 313 -0.85 6.27 -23.03
C GLU A 313 -0.74 5.78 -24.47
N SER A 314 -1.15 6.61 -25.44
CA SER A 314 -1.13 6.27 -26.85
C SER A 314 -1.06 7.52 -27.72
N SER A 315 -0.51 7.35 -28.93
CA SER A 315 -0.52 8.39 -29.96
C SER A 315 -1.93 8.84 -30.33
N VAL A 316 -2.93 7.96 -30.22
CA VAL A 316 -4.34 8.28 -30.50
C VAL A 316 -4.87 9.28 -29.48
N ILE A 317 -4.66 9.05 -28.19
CA ILE A 317 -5.08 9.96 -27.12
C ILE A 317 -4.36 11.31 -27.28
N ALA A 318 -3.06 11.31 -27.57
CA ALA A 318 -2.32 12.55 -27.84
C ALA A 318 -2.93 13.36 -28.99
N ARG A 319 -3.28 12.70 -30.11
CA ARG A 319 -3.90 13.39 -31.24
C ARG A 319 -5.28 13.95 -30.91
N LEU A 320 -6.13 13.21 -30.18
CA LEU A 320 -7.43 13.71 -29.74
C LEU A 320 -7.32 14.96 -28.86
N ILE A 321 -6.32 14.99 -27.97
CA ILE A 321 -6.04 16.17 -27.16
C ILE A 321 -5.56 17.32 -28.05
N ILE A 322 -4.59 17.10 -28.95
CA ILE A 322 -4.13 18.15 -29.87
C ILE A 322 -5.30 18.68 -30.70
N GLU A 323 -6.18 17.82 -31.21
CA GLU A 323 -7.35 18.20 -32.00
C GLU A 323 -8.32 19.10 -31.19
N LYS A 324 -8.61 18.72 -29.94
CA LYS A 324 -9.44 19.55 -29.04
C LYS A 324 -8.87 20.96 -28.88
N TYR A 325 -7.56 21.07 -28.67
CA TYR A 325 -6.89 22.37 -28.50
C TYR A 325 -6.75 23.12 -29.83
N GLN A 326 -6.53 22.41 -30.92
CA GLN A 326 -6.50 22.96 -32.27
C GLN A 326 -7.82 23.66 -32.60
N GLN A 327 -8.97 23.03 -32.30
CA GLN A 327 -10.28 23.63 -32.51
C GLN A 327 -10.51 24.84 -31.59
N LYS A 328 -10.21 24.68 -30.30
CA LYS A 328 -10.42 25.74 -29.29
C LYS A 328 -9.63 27.02 -29.60
N PHE A 329 -8.39 26.89 -30.04
CA PHE A 329 -7.49 28.02 -30.30
C PHE A 329 -7.38 28.36 -31.80
N LYS A 330 -8.20 27.74 -32.65
CA LYS A 330 -8.17 27.90 -34.12
C LYS A 330 -6.76 27.76 -34.69
N LEU A 331 -6.04 26.72 -34.25
CA LEU A 331 -4.70 26.41 -34.73
C LEU A 331 -4.76 25.75 -36.10
N CYS A 332 -3.67 25.80 -36.84
CA CYS A 332 -3.59 25.23 -38.16
C CYS A 332 -3.44 23.71 -38.06
N LYS A 333 -4.43 22.94 -38.55
CA LYS A 333 -4.40 21.46 -38.53
C LYS A 333 -3.13 20.86 -39.15
N LYS A 334 -2.55 21.52 -40.17
CA LYS A 334 -1.29 21.10 -40.80
C LYS A 334 -0.08 21.31 -39.89
N LEU A 335 -0.02 22.43 -39.18
CA LEU A 335 1.04 22.71 -38.22
C LEU A 335 0.88 21.87 -36.93
N CYS A 336 -0.32 21.35 -36.66
CA CYS A 336 -0.59 20.38 -35.61
C CYS A 336 -0.39 18.89 -36.01
N ASP A 337 0.26 18.60 -37.15
CA ASP A 337 0.53 17.24 -37.65
C ASP A 337 -0.72 16.33 -37.81
N MET A 338 -1.90 16.91 -38.00
CA MET A 338 -3.14 16.14 -38.15
C MET A 338 -3.25 15.46 -39.52
N TYR A 339 -2.67 16.06 -40.56
CA TYR A 339 -2.60 15.51 -41.92
C TYR A 339 -1.47 16.18 -42.72
N ARG A 340 -0.98 15.49 -43.77
CA ARG A 340 0.08 15.96 -44.67
C ARG A 340 -0.45 16.11 -46.08
N HIS A 341 -0.38 17.31 -46.65
CA HIS A 341 -0.77 17.58 -48.04
C HIS A 341 0.00 18.77 -48.62
N ALA A 342 0.12 18.81 -49.96
CA ALA A 342 0.67 19.96 -50.67
C ALA A 342 -0.35 21.12 -50.71
N GLY A 343 0.10 22.34 -50.41
CA GLY A 343 -0.73 23.55 -50.39
C GLY A 343 -1.43 23.88 -49.06
N ALA A 344 -2.42 24.78 -49.13
CA ALA A 344 -3.15 25.34 -47.98
C ALA A 344 -4.05 24.30 -47.29
N CYS A 345 -4.10 24.31 -45.95
CA CYS A 345 -4.91 23.38 -45.15
C CYS A 345 -6.40 23.50 -45.45
N PHE A 346 -7.15 22.40 -45.27
CA PHE A 346 -8.61 22.39 -45.51
C PHE A 346 -9.30 23.48 -44.70
N GLY A 347 -8.89 23.67 -43.43
CA GLY A 347 -9.41 24.72 -42.57
C GLY A 347 -9.25 26.13 -43.14
N TYR A 348 -8.18 26.41 -43.88
CA TYR A 348 -8.00 27.71 -44.54
C TYR A 348 -8.99 27.86 -45.71
N ARG A 349 -9.20 26.79 -46.49
CA ARG A 349 -10.15 26.80 -47.62
C ARG A 349 -11.60 27.04 -47.19
N VAL A 350 -11.95 26.62 -45.97
CA VAL A 350 -13.30 26.82 -45.39
C VAL A 350 -13.39 28.00 -44.41
N GLY A 351 -12.33 28.81 -44.28
CA GLY A 351 -12.33 30.01 -43.42
C GLY A 351 -12.15 29.78 -41.91
N GLU A 352 -11.86 28.55 -41.48
CA GLU A 352 -11.65 28.17 -40.07
C GLU A 352 -10.20 28.33 -39.57
N CYS A 353 -9.27 28.63 -40.47
CA CYS A 353 -7.84 28.83 -40.18
C CYS A 353 -7.35 30.08 -40.89
N ALA A 354 -6.49 30.87 -40.22
CA ALA A 354 -5.94 32.12 -40.77
C ALA A 354 -4.78 31.93 -41.77
N GLY A 355 -4.40 30.69 -42.08
CA GLY A 355 -3.46 30.41 -43.17
C GLY A 355 -1.98 30.38 -42.78
N ALA A 356 -1.64 30.14 -41.51
CA ALA A 356 -0.27 29.97 -41.04
C ALA A 356 0.56 28.96 -41.87
N CYS A 357 -0.06 27.89 -42.39
CA CYS A 357 0.65 26.90 -43.21
C CYS A 357 1.05 27.38 -44.62
N VAL A 358 0.55 28.54 -45.04
CA VAL A 358 0.87 29.18 -46.34
C VAL A 358 1.41 30.60 -46.12
N SER A 359 1.88 30.89 -44.90
CA SER A 359 2.47 32.18 -44.51
C SER A 359 1.57 33.40 -44.75
N GLN A 360 0.25 33.20 -44.77
CA GLN A 360 -0.73 34.30 -44.85
C GLN A 360 -1.01 34.91 -43.47
N GLU A 361 -0.77 34.13 -42.40
CA GLU A 361 -0.80 34.61 -41.03
C GLU A 361 0.64 34.75 -40.52
N PRO A 362 1.04 35.89 -39.94
CA PRO A 362 2.36 36.06 -39.33
C PRO A 362 2.63 35.04 -38.22
N PHE A 363 3.87 34.55 -38.12
CA PHE A 363 4.21 33.52 -37.15
C PHE A 363 4.06 34.01 -35.70
N GLU A 364 4.23 35.31 -35.43
CA GLU A 364 4.07 35.89 -34.11
C GLU A 364 2.62 35.79 -33.61
N GLU A 365 1.65 36.06 -34.48
CA GLU A 365 0.22 35.99 -34.13
C GLU A 365 -0.24 34.55 -33.96
N TYR A 366 0.22 33.66 -34.84
CA TYR A 366 -0.04 32.24 -34.74
C TYR A 366 0.57 31.64 -33.46
N ASN A 367 1.85 31.94 -33.19
CA ASN A 367 2.58 31.39 -32.05
C ASN A 367 1.99 31.84 -30.72
N LYS A 368 1.47 33.07 -30.60
CA LYS A 368 0.73 33.51 -29.40
C LYS A 368 -0.43 32.56 -29.06
N ARG A 369 -1.19 32.09 -30.07
CA ARG A 369 -2.28 31.13 -29.85
C ARG A 369 -1.77 29.73 -29.50
N VAL A 370 -0.66 29.32 -30.09
CA VAL A 370 0.00 28.04 -29.72
C VAL A 370 0.50 28.09 -28.28
N GLU A 371 1.12 29.19 -27.85
CA GLU A 371 1.60 29.40 -26.49
C GLU A 371 0.43 29.41 -25.48
N GLN A 372 -0.70 30.04 -25.81
CA GLN A 372 -1.92 29.95 -25.00
C GLN A 372 -2.46 28.52 -24.89
N ALA A 373 -2.41 27.75 -25.99
CA ALA A 373 -2.79 26.34 -25.99
C ALA A 373 -1.85 25.52 -25.12
N ILE A 374 -0.53 25.74 -25.22
CA ILE A 374 0.49 25.10 -24.38
C ILE A 374 0.28 25.44 -22.91
N ALA A 375 0.02 26.70 -22.56
CA ALA A 375 -0.22 27.13 -21.18
C ALA A 375 -1.48 26.50 -20.55
N GLN A 376 -2.48 26.12 -21.36
CA GLN A 376 -3.63 25.37 -20.88
C GLN A 376 -3.44 23.85 -20.92
N LEU A 377 -2.57 23.36 -21.80
CA LEU A 377 -2.13 21.96 -21.83
C LEU A 377 -1.16 21.65 -20.69
N SER A 378 -0.34 22.62 -20.28
CA SER A 378 0.68 22.46 -19.26
C SER A 378 0.03 22.09 -17.94
N GLN A 379 0.56 21.05 -17.30
CA GLN A 379 -0.03 20.47 -16.10
C GLN A 379 0.01 21.42 -14.89
N PHE A 380 0.78 22.49 -14.97
CA PHE A 380 0.94 23.51 -13.94
C PHE A 380 0.59 24.90 -14.49
N ARG A 381 0.00 25.76 -13.64
CA ARG A 381 -0.37 27.15 -14.00
C ARG A 381 0.84 28.03 -14.34
N LYS A 382 1.98 27.78 -13.70
CA LYS A 382 3.28 28.37 -14.02
C LYS A 382 4.25 27.21 -14.30
N PRO A 383 4.99 27.25 -15.42
CA PRO A 383 5.79 26.10 -15.86
C PRO A 383 7.10 25.92 -15.09
N ASN A 384 7.56 26.96 -14.41
CA ASN A 384 8.86 27.01 -13.73
C ASN A 384 8.65 27.34 -12.26
N PHE A 385 9.03 26.42 -11.39
CA PHE A 385 9.00 26.65 -9.95
C PHE A 385 9.87 25.64 -9.19
N CYS A 386 10.27 26.05 -7.99
CA CYS A 386 10.90 25.20 -7.00
C CYS A 386 10.00 25.17 -5.75
N ILE A 387 9.72 23.96 -5.24
CA ILE A 387 9.06 23.78 -3.95
C ILE A 387 10.16 23.60 -2.90
N VAL A 388 10.16 24.46 -1.89
CA VAL A 388 11.10 24.42 -0.77
C VAL A 388 10.38 23.90 0.46
N GLY A 389 10.79 22.71 0.92
CA GLY A 389 10.18 21.99 2.04
C GLY A 389 11.19 21.65 3.14
N LYS A 390 10.76 20.81 4.08
CA LYS A 390 11.61 20.30 5.16
C LYS A 390 12.68 19.34 4.64
N GLY A 391 13.95 19.59 4.95
CA GLY A 391 15.04 18.66 4.67
C GLY A 391 15.14 17.55 5.71
N ARG A 392 16.17 16.71 5.60
CA ARG A 392 16.39 15.53 6.46
C ARG A 392 16.84 15.92 7.86
N LYS A 393 17.42 17.10 8.00
CA LYS A 393 17.86 17.73 9.25
C LYS A 393 17.18 19.08 9.41
N HIS A 394 17.16 19.61 10.63
CA HIS A 394 16.58 20.93 10.90
C HIS A 394 17.26 22.08 10.16
N THR A 395 18.56 21.97 9.87
CA THR A 395 19.31 22.98 9.10
C THR A 395 19.20 22.79 7.59
N GLU A 396 18.51 21.74 7.12
CA GLU A 396 18.44 21.41 5.69
C GLU A 396 17.04 21.67 5.13
N LYS A 397 16.96 22.08 3.87
CA LYS A 397 15.72 22.21 3.09
C LYS A 397 15.70 21.20 1.96
N SER A 398 14.51 20.67 1.67
CA SER A 398 14.29 19.87 0.48
C SER A 398 13.91 20.77 -0.68
N LEU A 399 14.46 20.51 -1.87
CA LEU A 399 14.10 21.20 -3.11
C LEU A 399 13.42 20.22 -4.05
N VAL A 400 12.28 20.59 -4.62
CA VAL A 400 11.63 19.87 -5.72
C VAL A 400 11.51 20.79 -6.91
N TRP A 401 12.21 20.46 -7.99
CA TRP A 401 12.40 21.34 -9.14
C TRP A 401 11.49 20.96 -10.30
N VAL A 402 10.76 21.95 -10.81
CA VAL A 402 9.94 21.84 -12.02
C VAL A 402 10.32 22.95 -12.99
N GLU A 403 10.63 22.56 -14.22
CA GLU A 403 11.09 23.47 -15.28
C GLU A 403 10.39 23.13 -16.59
N ASN A 404 9.88 24.14 -17.29
CA ASN A 404 9.08 24.00 -18.50
C ASN A 404 7.87 23.07 -18.32
N GLY A 405 7.31 23.00 -17.12
CA GLY A 405 6.21 22.13 -16.72
C GLY A 405 6.61 20.67 -16.47
N LEU A 406 7.91 20.38 -16.51
CA LEU A 406 8.47 19.04 -16.36
C LEU A 406 9.13 18.89 -15.00
N TYR A 407 8.85 17.78 -14.34
CA TYR A 407 9.54 17.43 -13.11
C TYR A 407 11.01 17.10 -13.43
N TRP A 408 11.92 17.93 -12.93
CA TRP A 408 13.36 17.74 -13.13
C TRP A 408 13.94 16.75 -12.11
N GLY A 409 13.57 16.90 -10.85
CA GLY A 409 14.19 16.15 -9.76
C GLY A 409 13.99 16.79 -8.40
N PHE A 410 14.56 16.16 -7.38
CA PHE A 410 14.60 16.71 -6.03
C PHE A 410 16.01 16.67 -5.47
N GLY A 411 16.25 17.42 -4.40
CA GLY A 411 17.50 17.38 -3.67
C GLY A 411 17.40 18.09 -2.33
N PHE A 412 18.57 18.38 -1.76
CA PHE A 412 18.67 18.95 -0.44
C PHE A 412 19.76 20.02 -0.41
N ILE A 413 19.51 21.09 0.31
CA ILE A 413 20.42 22.23 0.48
C ILE A 413 20.40 22.68 1.94
N ASP A 414 21.53 23.14 2.46
CA ASP A 414 21.56 23.77 3.77
C ASP A 414 20.80 25.11 3.75
N SER A 415 20.10 25.42 4.83
CA SER A 415 19.23 26.60 4.94
C SER A 415 20.03 27.91 4.89
N GLU A 416 21.24 27.93 5.43
CA GLU A 416 22.13 29.09 5.40
C GLU A 416 22.62 29.33 3.97
N VAL A 417 23.08 28.25 3.30
CA VAL A 417 23.51 28.31 1.91
C VAL A 417 22.38 28.75 0.99
N LEU A 418 21.15 28.25 1.20
CA LEU A 418 19.98 28.67 0.42
C LEU A 418 19.68 30.17 0.58
N ALA A 419 19.87 30.73 1.77
CA ALA A 419 19.65 32.15 2.03
C ALA A 419 20.70 33.06 1.38
N GLU A 420 21.91 32.55 1.14
CA GLU A 420 23.01 33.28 0.51
C GLU A 420 22.97 33.27 -1.03
N LEU A 421 22.14 32.42 -1.64
CA LEU A 421 22.06 32.32 -3.09
C LEU A 421 21.57 33.64 -3.71
N LYS A 422 22.28 34.12 -4.72
CA LYS A 422 21.89 35.33 -5.48
C LYS A 422 20.70 35.08 -6.40
N SER A 423 20.52 33.82 -6.83
CA SER A 423 19.45 33.37 -7.70
C SER A 423 19.03 31.96 -7.34
N ILE A 424 17.72 31.70 -7.33
CA ILE A 424 17.17 30.36 -7.09
C ILE A 424 17.65 29.33 -8.13
N HIS A 425 18.08 29.77 -9.31
CA HIS A 425 18.63 28.88 -10.35
C HIS A 425 19.91 28.16 -9.91
N GLU A 426 20.70 28.78 -9.00
CA GLU A 426 21.90 28.15 -8.43
C GLU A 426 21.53 26.92 -7.58
N ALA A 427 20.36 26.96 -6.94
CA ALA A 427 19.85 25.86 -6.12
C ALA A 427 19.57 24.58 -6.93
N LYS A 428 19.38 24.69 -8.25
CA LYS A 428 19.18 23.53 -9.14
C LYS A 428 20.36 22.56 -9.10
N SER A 429 21.59 23.06 -8.88
CA SER A 429 22.79 22.22 -8.78
C SER A 429 22.76 21.25 -7.60
N PHE A 430 21.96 21.55 -6.57
CA PHE A 430 21.74 20.70 -5.40
C PHE A 430 20.63 19.65 -5.61
N THR A 431 20.03 19.59 -6.80
CA THR A 431 19.00 18.61 -7.15
C THR A 431 19.56 17.50 -8.01
N GLN A 432 19.04 16.28 -7.80
CA GLN A 432 19.37 15.12 -8.62
C GLN A 432 18.25 14.88 -9.62
N LYS A 433 18.62 14.70 -10.90
CA LYS A 433 17.67 14.47 -11.98
C LYS A 433 16.91 13.16 -11.73
N GLN A 434 15.58 13.21 -11.82
CA GLN A 434 14.69 12.06 -11.68
C GLN A 434 13.85 11.87 -12.94
N PRO A 435 13.33 10.66 -13.20
CA PRO A 435 12.40 10.45 -14.31
C PRO A 435 11.11 11.25 -14.11
N ASP A 436 10.77 12.08 -15.09
CA ASP A 436 9.46 12.72 -15.14
C ASP A 436 8.40 11.69 -15.55
N THR A 437 7.48 11.39 -14.64
CA THR A 437 6.43 10.37 -14.84
C THR A 437 5.07 10.96 -14.50
N LYS A 438 3.99 10.39 -15.05
CA LYS A 438 2.62 10.83 -14.70
C LYS A 438 2.36 10.77 -13.20
N ASP A 439 2.88 9.76 -12.51
CA ASP A 439 2.73 9.65 -11.06
C ASP A 439 3.45 10.82 -10.36
N ALA A 440 4.68 11.14 -10.75
CA ALA A 440 5.42 12.29 -10.20
C ALA A 440 4.67 13.60 -10.44
N GLN A 441 4.20 13.83 -11.67
CA GLN A 441 3.39 14.99 -12.05
C GLN A 441 2.09 15.08 -11.24
N LYS A 442 1.39 13.95 -11.06
CA LYS A 442 0.18 13.87 -10.24
C LYS A 442 0.48 14.17 -8.76
N ILE A 443 1.56 13.60 -8.23
CA ILE A 443 2.02 13.84 -6.85
C ILE A 443 2.25 15.33 -6.64
N ILE A 444 3.04 15.98 -7.52
CA ILE A 444 3.34 17.41 -7.41
C ILE A 444 2.06 18.24 -7.51
N ARG A 445 1.17 17.95 -8.45
CA ARG A 445 -0.09 18.68 -8.60
C ARG A 445 -0.98 18.57 -7.36
N GLN A 446 -1.19 17.37 -6.84
CA GLN A 446 -2.00 17.15 -5.63
C GLN A 446 -1.36 17.81 -4.40
N TYR A 447 -0.02 17.86 -4.36
CA TYR A 447 0.71 18.52 -3.31
C TYR A 447 0.54 20.04 -3.36
N LEU A 448 0.63 20.66 -4.55
CA LEU A 448 0.41 22.10 -4.73
C LEU A 448 -1.00 22.57 -4.32
N GLU A 449 -2.00 21.69 -4.36
CA GLU A 449 -3.37 22.01 -3.92
C GLU A 449 -3.52 22.04 -2.39
N THR A 450 -2.63 21.36 -1.66
CA THR A 450 -2.81 21.07 -0.23
C THR A 450 -1.68 21.57 0.66
N SER A 451 -0.54 21.95 0.07
CA SER A 451 0.67 22.29 0.81
C SER A 451 0.71 23.74 1.30
N GLN A 452 1.44 23.93 2.40
CA GLN A 452 1.85 25.22 2.95
C GLN A 452 3.34 25.50 2.73
N ASP A 453 4.07 24.59 2.06
CA ASP A 453 5.48 24.76 1.74
C ASP A 453 5.68 25.95 0.78
N GLU A 454 6.87 26.55 0.83
CA GLU A 454 7.22 27.71 0.02
C GLU A 454 7.39 27.32 -1.45
N ILE A 455 6.79 28.10 -2.36
CA ILE A 455 6.88 27.87 -3.80
C ILE A 455 7.49 29.11 -4.46
N ILE A 456 8.69 28.95 -5.01
CA ILE A 456 9.42 30.01 -5.69
C ILE A 456 9.23 29.83 -7.19
N TYR A 457 8.55 30.79 -7.83
CA TYR A 457 8.35 30.84 -9.27
C TYR A 457 9.45 31.67 -9.95
N PHE A 458 9.90 31.28 -11.14
CA PHE A 458 10.97 31.97 -11.87
C PHE A 458 10.77 31.97 -13.39
#